data_AF-A0A356L062-F1
#
_entry.id   AF-A0A356L062-F1
#
_cell.length_a   1.000
_cell.length_b   1.000
_cell.length_c   1.000
_cell.angle_alpha   90.00
_cell.angle_beta   90.00
_cell.angle_gamma   90.00
#
_symmetry.space_group_name_H-M   'P 1'
#
loop_
_entity.id
_entity.type
_entity.pdbx_description
1 polymer ?
#
loop_
_entity_poly.entity_id
_entity_poly.type
_entity_poly.pdbx_seq_one_letter_code
_entity_poly.pdbx_strand_id
1 'polypeptide(L)'
;QASGSTLSLSDWRRANVSALIASVYQTVHQVRPAAVFGVSPVANLQSLRSEKSYFVDIDTWMKKAGYVDYVLPQIYFDFEQKTGSGAASDMAYATCLQSWLQLRQKTGSQVKLYIGLALYKCGTKSWDGNATPEWMRRSDILLREVQLARQSGQVTGFGIYAYQNFDDAAAQKELANLRTAFQ
;
A
#
# COMPACT_ATOMS: atom_id res chain seq x y z
N GLN A 1 1.17 23.35 23.71
CA GLN A 1 2.61 23.20 24.01
C GLN A 1 3.39 23.50 22.75
N ALA A 2 4.23 24.54 22.77
CA ALA A 2 4.92 25.07 21.60
C ALA A 2 6.22 24.29 21.37
N SER A 3 6.33 23.58 20.26
CA SER A 3 7.51 22.81 19.86
C SER A 3 8.72 23.67 19.46
N GLY A 4 8.64 25.01 19.59
CA GLY A 4 9.62 25.95 19.06
C GLY A 4 9.66 26.05 17.54
N SER A 5 8.81 25.29 16.84
CA SER A 5 8.72 25.26 15.38
C SER A 5 7.86 26.41 14.83
N THR A 6 8.26 26.95 13.68
CA THR A 6 7.45 27.90 12.89
C THR A 6 6.49 27.21 11.92
N LEU A 7 6.53 25.87 11.84
CA LEU A 7 5.64 25.08 10.99
C LEU A 7 4.21 25.06 11.52
N SER A 8 3.25 24.82 10.62
CA SER A 8 1.91 24.42 11.00
C SER A 8 1.95 23.12 11.83
N LEU A 9 0.93 22.84 12.65
CA LEU A 9 0.90 21.63 13.46
C LEU A 9 0.95 20.35 12.60
N SER A 10 0.28 20.34 11.45
CA SER A 10 0.29 19.21 10.52
C SER A 10 1.67 19.01 9.89
N ASP A 11 2.34 20.09 9.48
CA ASP A 11 3.69 20.02 8.92
C ASP A 11 4.73 19.63 9.97
N TRP A 12 4.60 20.13 11.21
CA TRP A 12 5.44 19.69 12.31
C TRP A 12 5.31 18.18 12.58
N ARG A 13 4.08 17.64 12.53
CA ARG A 13 3.86 16.19 12.63
C ARG A 13 4.49 15.43 11.47
N ARG A 14 4.33 15.91 10.23
CA ARG A 14 4.97 15.31 9.04
C ARG A 14 6.49 15.32 9.13
N ALA A 15 7.06 16.40 9.63
CA ALA A 15 8.50 16.54 9.85
C ALA A 15 9.01 15.51 10.87
N ASN A 16 8.28 15.29 11.97
CA ASN A 16 8.66 14.29 12.97
C ASN A 16 8.62 12.87 12.44
N VAL A 17 7.55 12.49 11.72
CA VAL A 17 7.46 11.15 11.11
C VAL A 17 8.60 10.96 10.09
N SER A 18 8.85 11.96 9.24
CA SER A 18 9.93 11.90 8.26
C SER A 18 11.32 11.83 8.90
N ALA A 19 11.55 12.55 10.02
CA ALA A 19 12.80 12.51 10.76
C ALA A 19 13.06 11.14 11.37
N LEU A 20 12.03 10.50 11.94
CA LEU A 20 12.12 9.13 12.45
C LEU A 20 12.48 8.16 11.32
N ILE A 21 11.76 8.20 10.20
CA ILE A 21 12.01 7.33 9.04
C ILE A 21 13.42 7.52 8.50
N ALA A 22 13.88 8.75 8.34
CA ALA A 22 15.24 9.03 7.88
C ALA A 22 16.30 8.52 8.86
N SER A 23 16.06 8.65 10.17
CA SER A 23 16.98 8.17 11.20
C SER A 23 17.09 6.64 11.21
N VAL A 24 15.96 5.94 11.03
CA VAL A 24 15.96 4.46 10.92
C VAL A 24 16.66 4.02 9.63
N TYR A 25 16.37 4.65 8.49
CA TYR A 25 17.06 4.39 7.23
C TYR A 25 18.58 4.50 7.37
N GLN A 26 19.05 5.61 7.93
CA GLN A 26 20.48 5.85 8.17
C GLN A 26 21.07 4.79 9.11
N THR A 27 20.39 4.48 10.21
CA THR A 27 20.87 3.49 11.19
C THR A 27 20.99 2.09 10.57
N VAL A 28 19.97 1.65 9.83
CA VAL A 28 19.95 0.34 9.16
C VAL A 28 21.16 0.20 8.23
N HIS A 29 21.41 1.21 7.39
CA HIS A 29 22.49 1.17 6.41
C HIS A 29 23.88 1.44 7.00
N GLN A 30 23.98 2.17 8.11
CA GLN A 30 25.23 2.30 8.86
C GLN A 30 25.65 0.97 9.50
N VAL A 31 24.69 0.24 10.09
CA VAL A 31 24.97 -1.05 10.75
C VAL A 31 25.18 -2.17 9.73
N ARG A 32 24.37 -2.22 8.67
CA ARG A 32 24.46 -3.23 7.61
C ARG A 32 24.13 -2.61 6.26
N PRO A 33 25.14 -2.16 5.48
CA PRO A 33 24.93 -1.49 4.19
C PRO A 33 24.14 -2.28 3.13
N ALA A 34 24.09 -3.61 3.24
CA ALA A 34 23.35 -4.48 2.32
C ALA A 34 21.90 -4.75 2.78
N ALA A 35 21.49 -4.27 3.95
CA ALA A 35 20.11 -4.37 4.41
C ALA A 35 19.20 -3.52 3.51
N VAL A 36 17.89 -3.74 3.61
CA VAL A 36 16.88 -2.83 3.04
C VAL A 36 15.95 -2.37 4.15
N PHE A 37 15.49 -1.13 4.05
CA PHE A 37 14.47 -0.55 4.92
C PHE A 37 13.29 -0.08 4.09
N GLY A 38 12.08 -0.43 4.52
CA GLY A 38 10.87 0.01 3.84
C GLY A 38 9.68 0.10 4.78
N VAL A 39 8.65 0.77 4.30
CA VAL A 39 7.44 1.08 5.08
C VAL A 39 6.23 0.56 4.32
N SER A 40 5.27 -0.02 5.05
CA SER A 40 3.98 -0.44 4.52
C SER A 40 2.88 0.52 4.97
N PRO A 41 2.59 1.60 4.21
CA PRO A 41 1.57 2.57 4.56
C PRO A 41 0.16 2.10 4.14
N VAL A 42 -0.88 2.80 4.61
CA VAL A 42 -2.22 2.68 4.01
C VAL A 42 -2.19 3.09 2.54
N ALA A 43 -3.02 2.45 1.70
CA ALA A 43 -2.96 2.62 0.25
C ALA A 43 -3.36 4.02 -0.25
N ASN A 44 -4.32 4.68 0.39
CA ASN A 44 -4.88 5.91 -0.14
C ASN A 44 -3.96 7.11 0.11
N LEU A 45 -3.39 7.66 -0.96
CA LEU A 45 -2.45 8.78 -0.87
C LEU A 45 -3.06 10.03 -0.23
N GLN A 46 -4.35 10.30 -0.44
CA GLN A 46 -5.03 11.43 0.21
C GLN A 46 -5.06 11.25 1.73
N SER A 47 -5.30 10.03 2.22
CA SER A 47 -5.24 9.70 3.64
C SER A 47 -3.83 9.88 4.19
N LEU A 48 -2.78 9.47 3.45
CA LEU A 48 -1.39 9.68 3.88
C LEU A 48 -1.03 11.17 4.00
N ARG A 49 -1.48 11.97 3.02
CA ARG A 49 -1.25 13.42 2.95
C ARG A 49 -2.14 14.23 3.89
N SER A 50 -3.10 13.58 4.55
CA SER A 50 -4.07 14.20 5.44
C SER A 50 -3.41 15.07 6.51
N GLU A 51 -4.01 16.21 6.80
CA GLU A 51 -3.63 17.07 7.94
C GLU A 51 -4.22 16.59 9.28
N LYS A 52 -5.03 15.52 9.24
CA LYS A 52 -5.76 15.00 10.41
C LYS A 52 -5.24 13.64 10.88
N SER A 53 -4.57 12.90 10.02
CA SER A 53 -4.19 11.51 10.27
C SER A 53 -2.91 11.14 9.53
N TYR A 54 -2.21 10.13 10.05
CA TYR A 54 -0.96 9.53 9.54
C TYR A 54 0.25 10.46 9.43
N PHE A 55 0.08 11.68 8.89
CA PHE A 55 1.13 12.68 8.74
C PHE A 55 2.33 12.14 7.96
N VAL A 56 2.06 11.39 6.89
CA VAL A 56 3.09 10.76 6.07
C VAL A 56 3.41 11.66 4.88
N ASP A 57 4.63 12.18 4.83
CA ASP A 57 5.14 12.92 3.67
C ASP A 57 5.67 11.97 2.59
N ILE A 58 4.74 11.20 2.02
CA ILE A 58 5.06 10.17 1.03
C ILE A 58 5.71 10.75 -0.23
N ASP A 59 5.36 11.98 -0.61
CA ASP A 59 5.94 12.67 -1.76
C ASP A 59 7.43 12.94 -1.55
N THR A 60 7.84 13.38 -0.35
CA THR A 60 9.27 13.54 -0.02
C THR A 60 9.99 12.20 0.02
N TRP A 61 9.40 11.17 0.65
CA TRP A 61 10.04 9.85 0.76
C TRP A 61 10.26 9.19 -0.60
N MET A 62 9.32 9.37 -1.53
CA MET A 62 9.45 8.87 -2.90
C MET A 62 10.41 9.72 -3.73
N LYS A 63 10.48 11.05 -3.52
CA LYS A 63 11.33 11.94 -4.33
C LYS A 63 12.81 11.94 -3.92
N LYS A 64 13.11 11.77 -2.63
CA LYS A 64 14.46 11.93 -2.09
C LYS A 64 14.99 10.61 -1.54
N ALA A 65 16.26 10.33 -1.79
CA ALA A 65 16.98 9.27 -1.07
C ALA A 65 17.07 9.58 0.43
N GLY A 66 17.31 8.56 1.25
CA GLY A 66 17.50 8.74 2.70
C GLY A 66 16.29 8.44 3.57
N TYR A 67 15.16 7.98 3.00
CA TYR A 67 13.94 7.67 3.75
C TYR A 67 13.58 6.19 3.70
N VAL A 68 13.48 5.61 2.52
CA VAL A 68 13.11 4.20 2.31
C VAL A 68 13.76 3.65 1.05
N ASP A 69 14.08 2.36 1.05
CA ASP A 69 14.47 1.61 -0.16
C ASP A 69 13.24 1.07 -0.90
N TYR A 70 12.14 0.86 -0.16
CA TYR A 70 10.86 0.43 -0.73
C TYR A 70 9.64 0.94 0.03
N VAL A 71 8.51 0.99 -0.67
CA VAL A 71 7.18 1.13 -0.08
C VAL A 71 6.31 -0.07 -0.42
N LEU A 72 5.42 -0.43 0.49
CA LEU A 72 4.45 -1.53 0.33
C LEU A 72 3.06 -1.05 0.74
N PRO A 73 2.38 -0.20 -0.07
CA PRO A 73 1.01 0.19 0.19
C PRO A 73 0.09 -1.00 0.41
N GLN A 74 -0.71 -0.92 1.47
CA GLN A 74 -1.72 -1.90 1.84
C GLN A 74 -2.98 -1.72 0.99
N ILE A 75 -2.93 -2.13 -0.28
CA ILE A 75 -4.08 -2.05 -1.20
C ILE A 75 -5.02 -3.22 -0.91
N TYR A 76 -5.69 -3.16 0.24
CA TYR A 76 -6.54 -4.22 0.75
C TYR A 76 -7.99 -4.09 0.29
N PHE A 77 -8.21 -3.50 -0.88
CA PHE A 77 -9.54 -3.26 -1.45
C PHE A 77 -9.64 -4.02 -2.75
N ASP A 78 -10.82 -4.53 -3.03
CA ASP A 78 -11.10 -5.22 -4.29
C ASP A 78 -11.32 -4.23 -5.45
N PHE A 79 -11.65 -4.76 -6.62
CA PHE A 79 -11.82 -3.95 -7.83
C PHE A 79 -13.19 -3.26 -7.87
N GLU A 80 -14.19 -3.86 -7.22
CA GLU A 80 -15.58 -3.40 -7.25
C GLU A 80 -15.95 -2.44 -6.12
N GLN A 81 -14.97 -2.01 -5.31
CA GLN A 81 -15.15 -1.08 -4.20
C GLN A 81 -15.87 0.23 -4.61
N LYS A 82 -16.95 0.53 -3.89
CA LYS A 82 -17.81 1.70 -4.02
C LYS A 82 -17.86 2.52 -2.73
N THR A 83 -18.28 3.77 -2.88
CA THR A 83 -18.62 4.67 -1.78
C THR A 83 -20.01 4.35 -1.22
N GLY A 84 -20.39 4.96 -0.09
CA GLY A 84 -21.74 4.82 0.46
C GLY A 84 -22.86 5.34 -0.45
N SER A 85 -22.54 6.17 -1.44
CA SER A 85 -23.49 6.62 -2.48
C SER A 85 -23.56 5.70 -3.70
N GLY A 86 -22.79 4.60 -3.72
CA GLY A 86 -22.75 3.63 -4.82
C GLY A 86 -21.82 4.03 -5.98
N ALA A 87 -21.11 5.15 -5.90
CA ALA A 87 -20.11 5.54 -6.89
C ALA A 87 -18.83 4.71 -6.73
N ALA A 88 -18.03 4.58 -7.80
CA ALA A 88 -16.71 3.95 -7.70
C ALA A 88 -15.84 4.66 -6.66
N SER A 89 -15.12 3.89 -5.84
CA SER A 89 -14.28 4.43 -4.77
C SER A 89 -12.85 4.67 -5.22
N ASP A 90 -12.24 5.76 -4.75
CA ASP A 90 -10.79 5.96 -4.86
C ASP A 90 -9.97 4.92 -4.08
N MET A 91 -10.63 4.15 -3.22
CA MET A 91 -10.04 3.03 -2.51
C MET A 91 -9.97 1.75 -3.36
N ALA A 92 -10.71 1.66 -4.48
CA ALA A 92 -10.69 0.48 -5.35
C ALA A 92 -9.27 0.14 -5.81
N TYR A 93 -8.96 -1.14 -5.93
CA TYR A 93 -7.61 -1.64 -6.19
C TYR A 93 -6.92 -0.90 -7.35
N ALA A 94 -7.58 -0.88 -8.51
CA ALA A 94 -7.03 -0.29 -9.73
C ALA A 94 -6.75 1.22 -9.57
N THR A 95 -7.64 1.95 -8.90
CA THR A 95 -7.48 3.39 -8.64
C THR A 95 -6.32 3.67 -7.69
N CYS A 96 -6.21 2.89 -6.61
CA CYS A 96 -5.09 2.98 -5.68
C CYS A 96 -3.76 2.65 -6.37
N LEU A 97 -3.68 1.54 -7.10
CA LEU A 97 -2.48 1.14 -7.84
C LEU A 97 -2.06 2.27 -8.81
N GLN A 98 -3.00 2.78 -9.61
CA GLN A 98 -2.73 3.86 -10.56
C GLN A 98 -2.19 5.12 -9.86
N SER A 99 -2.71 5.45 -8.68
CA SER A 99 -2.24 6.60 -7.89
C SER A 99 -0.78 6.44 -7.44
N TRP A 100 -0.38 5.24 -7.00
CA TRP A 100 1.01 4.95 -6.64
C TRP A 100 1.95 4.95 -7.84
N LEU A 101 1.51 4.40 -8.98
CA LEU A 101 2.26 4.42 -10.24
C LEU A 101 2.51 5.87 -10.70
N GLN A 102 1.47 6.71 -10.67
CA GLN A 102 1.58 8.13 -11.01
C GLN A 102 2.51 8.88 -10.04
N LEU A 103 2.44 8.61 -8.73
CA LEU A 103 3.35 9.21 -7.76
C LEU A 103 4.81 8.84 -8.08
N ARG A 104 5.09 7.57 -8.34
CA ARG A 104 6.43 7.09 -8.70
C ARG A 104 6.93 7.76 -9.98
N GLN A 105 6.10 7.83 -11.02
CA GLN A 105 6.43 8.49 -12.28
C GLN A 105 6.71 9.99 -12.08
N LYS A 106 5.80 10.70 -11.40
CA LYS A 106 5.91 12.15 -11.14
C LYS A 106 7.17 12.51 -10.34
N THR A 107 7.60 11.63 -9.44
CA THR A 107 8.78 11.86 -8.60
C THR A 107 10.08 11.37 -9.24
N GLY A 108 10.02 10.62 -10.34
CA GLY A 108 11.20 9.96 -10.93
C GLY A 108 11.84 8.95 -9.97
N SER A 109 11.06 8.40 -9.04
CA SER A 109 11.56 7.68 -7.88
C SER A 109 12.23 6.34 -8.24
N GLN A 110 13.35 6.07 -7.60
CA GLN A 110 14.02 4.77 -7.61
C GLN A 110 13.59 3.86 -6.44
N VAL A 111 12.71 4.35 -5.55
CA VAL A 111 12.15 3.54 -4.46
C VAL A 111 11.35 2.38 -5.08
N LYS A 112 11.60 1.16 -4.60
CA LYS A 112 10.89 -0.03 -5.07
C LYS A 112 9.43 0.04 -4.62
N LEU A 113 8.51 -0.26 -5.53
CA LEU A 113 7.09 -0.31 -5.24
C LEU A 113 6.65 -1.78 -5.13
N TYR A 114 6.32 -2.22 -3.91
CA TYR A 114 5.62 -3.47 -3.67
C TYR A 114 4.14 -3.21 -3.42
N ILE A 115 3.28 -4.22 -3.57
CA ILE A 115 1.85 -4.09 -3.27
C ILE A 115 1.44 -5.08 -2.18
N GLY A 116 0.73 -4.58 -1.16
CA GLY A 116 0.14 -5.39 -0.11
C GLY A 116 -1.22 -5.96 -0.54
N LEU A 117 -1.38 -7.27 -0.39
CA LEU A 117 -2.55 -8.05 -0.81
C LEU A 117 -3.29 -8.62 0.41
N ALA A 118 -4.62 -8.60 0.37
CA ALA A 118 -5.48 -8.89 1.53
C ALA A 118 -6.04 -10.32 1.53
N LEU A 119 -5.18 -11.34 1.67
CA LEU A 119 -5.62 -12.74 1.68
C LEU A 119 -6.68 -13.02 2.75
N TYR A 120 -6.56 -12.38 3.92
CA TYR A 120 -7.52 -12.52 5.03
C TYR A 120 -8.96 -12.10 4.67
N LYS A 121 -9.19 -11.38 3.57
CA LYS A 121 -10.54 -10.97 3.14
C LYS A 121 -11.27 -12.05 2.34
N CYS A 122 -10.59 -13.09 1.87
CA CYS A 122 -11.20 -14.14 1.05
C CYS A 122 -12.41 -14.79 1.76
N GLY A 123 -13.56 -14.81 1.09
CA GLY A 123 -14.80 -15.37 1.63
C GLY A 123 -15.45 -14.55 2.75
N THR A 124 -14.92 -13.38 3.10
CA THR A 124 -15.46 -12.54 4.17
C THR A 124 -16.51 -11.56 3.64
N LYS A 125 -17.39 -11.09 4.55
CA LYS A 125 -18.36 -10.01 4.29
C LYS A 125 -17.72 -8.61 4.35
N SER A 126 -16.45 -8.47 3.97
CA SER A 126 -15.76 -7.18 3.95
C SER A 126 -16.52 -6.21 3.04
N TRP A 127 -17.04 -5.12 3.61
CA TRP A 127 -17.91 -4.21 2.86
C TRP A 127 -17.13 -3.49 1.76
N ASP A 128 -17.65 -3.60 0.53
CA ASP A 128 -17.13 -2.98 -0.68
C ASP A 128 -18.15 -2.03 -1.34
N GLY A 129 -19.28 -1.75 -0.67
CA GLY A 129 -20.37 -0.93 -1.23
C GLY A 129 -21.31 -1.67 -2.18
N ASN A 130 -21.17 -2.99 -2.36
CA ASN A 130 -22.09 -3.83 -3.11
C ASN A 130 -23.02 -4.62 -2.16
N ALA A 131 -24.16 -5.09 -2.69
CA ALA A 131 -25.10 -5.92 -1.93
C ALA A 131 -24.48 -7.26 -1.47
N THR A 132 -23.57 -7.80 -2.27
CA THR A 132 -22.71 -8.92 -1.90
C THR A 132 -21.28 -8.58 -2.31
N PRO A 133 -20.35 -8.49 -1.36
CA PRO A 133 -18.98 -8.10 -1.66
C PRO A 133 -18.26 -8.99 -2.67
N GLU A 134 -17.34 -8.42 -3.43
CA GLU A 134 -16.52 -9.15 -4.41
C GLU A 134 -15.80 -10.34 -3.76
N TRP A 135 -15.24 -10.15 -2.56
CA TRP A 135 -14.57 -11.19 -1.76
C TRP A 135 -15.43 -12.41 -1.42
N MET A 136 -16.76 -12.30 -1.48
CA MET A 136 -17.67 -13.42 -1.27
C MET A 136 -18.03 -14.16 -2.56
N ARG A 137 -17.87 -13.51 -3.71
CA ARG A 137 -18.34 -13.98 -5.02
C ARG A 137 -17.21 -14.47 -5.92
N ARG A 138 -15.99 -13.97 -5.69
CA ARG A 138 -14.82 -14.21 -6.53
C ARG A 138 -13.76 -14.97 -5.75
N SER A 139 -12.92 -15.67 -6.50
CA SER A 139 -11.77 -16.43 -6.00
C SER A 139 -10.54 -16.21 -6.88
N ASP A 140 -10.50 -15.09 -7.60
CA ASP A 140 -9.46 -14.68 -8.54
C ASP A 140 -9.08 -13.21 -8.34
N ILE A 141 -9.37 -12.64 -7.17
CA ILE A 141 -9.12 -11.22 -6.88
C ILE A 141 -7.62 -10.97 -6.84
N LEU A 142 -6.87 -11.69 -6.00
CA LEU A 142 -5.41 -11.56 -5.89
C LEU A 142 -4.69 -11.88 -7.20
N LEU A 143 -5.22 -12.84 -7.98
CA LEU A 143 -4.70 -13.12 -9.32
C LEU A 143 -4.80 -11.87 -10.22
N ARG A 144 -5.99 -11.24 -10.30
CA ARG A 144 -6.19 -10.02 -11.10
C ARG A 144 -5.39 -8.84 -10.56
N GLU A 145 -5.28 -8.70 -9.24
CA GLU A 145 -4.44 -7.69 -8.59
C GLU A 145 -2.98 -7.83 -9.05
N VAL A 146 -2.40 -9.03 -8.94
CA VAL A 146 -1.02 -9.32 -9.37
C VAL A 146 -0.83 -9.10 -10.87
N GLN A 147 -1.79 -9.55 -11.69
CA GLN A 147 -1.74 -9.37 -13.14
C GLN A 147 -1.74 -7.89 -13.53
N LEU A 148 -2.67 -7.09 -12.99
CA LEU A 148 -2.74 -5.66 -13.28
C LEU A 148 -1.48 -4.92 -12.80
N ALA A 149 -1.01 -5.23 -11.59
CA ALA A 149 0.22 -4.65 -11.06
C ALA A 149 1.44 -4.95 -11.94
N ARG A 150 1.58 -6.18 -12.45
CA ARG A 150 2.68 -6.55 -13.34
C ARG A 150 2.58 -5.93 -14.73
N GLN A 151 1.38 -5.79 -15.28
CA GLN A 151 1.16 -5.10 -16.55
C GLN A 151 1.70 -3.66 -16.53
N SER A 152 1.79 -3.03 -15.36
CA SER A 152 2.40 -1.70 -15.22
C SER A 152 3.90 -1.65 -15.51
N GLY A 153 4.62 -2.78 -15.38
CA GLY A 153 6.09 -2.85 -15.45
C GLY A 153 6.84 -2.10 -14.32
N GLN A 154 6.12 -1.57 -13.32
CA GLN A 154 6.71 -0.73 -12.27
C GLN A 154 6.63 -1.32 -10.87
N VAL A 155 5.78 -2.34 -10.66
CA VAL A 155 5.67 -3.04 -9.38
C VAL A 155 6.76 -4.12 -9.29
N THR A 156 7.54 -4.08 -8.21
CA THR A 156 8.70 -4.97 -7.98
C THR A 156 8.32 -6.27 -7.27
N GLY A 157 7.12 -6.36 -6.69
CA GLY A 157 6.66 -7.57 -6.01
C GLY A 157 5.48 -7.31 -5.07
N PHE A 158 5.20 -8.28 -4.20
CA PHE A 158 3.96 -8.33 -3.42
C PHE A 158 4.22 -8.79 -1.98
N GLY A 159 3.42 -8.29 -1.04
CA GLY A 159 3.35 -8.82 0.32
C GLY A 159 1.92 -9.30 0.61
N ILE A 160 1.77 -10.48 1.20
CA ILE A 160 0.46 -11.06 1.50
C ILE A 160 0.18 -10.95 3.00
N TYR A 161 -0.94 -10.32 3.35
CA TYR A 161 -1.39 -10.20 4.74
C TYR A 161 -2.53 -11.20 5.02
N ALA A 162 -2.35 -12.19 5.91
CA ALA A 162 -1.11 -12.58 6.60
C ALA A 162 -0.83 -14.08 6.48
N TYR A 163 0.36 -14.50 6.91
CA TYR A 163 0.83 -15.89 6.81
C TYR A 163 -0.18 -16.91 7.36
N GLN A 164 -0.80 -16.60 8.50
CA GLN A 164 -1.82 -17.47 9.12
C GLN A 164 -3.04 -17.76 8.24
N ASN A 165 -3.32 -16.93 7.23
CA ASN A 165 -4.46 -17.10 6.33
C ASN A 165 -4.17 -18.03 5.15
N PHE A 166 -2.94 -18.52 5.01
CA PHE A 166 -2.58 -19.43 3.91
C PHE A 166 -3.25 -20.80 4.05
N ASP A 167 -3.62 -21.20 5.26
CA ASP A 167 -4.32 -22.45 5.53
C ASP A 167 -5.85 -22.28 5.66
N ASP A 168 -6.35 -21.04 5.53
CA ASP A 168 -7.80 -20.79 5.60
C ASP A 168 -8.51 -21.49 4.46
N ALA A 169 -9.53 -22.28 4.79
CA ALA A 169 -10.33 -23.02 3.79
C ALA A 169 -10.94 -22.08 2.74
N ALA A 170 -11.39 -20.89 3.17
CA ALA A 170 -11.96 -19.87 2.29
C ALA A 170 -10.93 -19.27 1.31
N ALA A 171 -9.64 -19.31 1.63
CA ALA A 171 -8.57 -18.74 0.82
C ALA A 171 -7.99 -19.73 -0.21
N GLN A 172 -8.24 -21.04 -0.08
CA GLN A 172 -7.56 -22.06 -0.88
C GLN A 172 -7.79 -21.90 -2.40
N LYS A 173 -9.02 -21.57 -2.81
CA LYS A 173 -9.34 -21.36 -4.24
C LYS A 173 -8.66 -20.12 -4.79
N GLU A 174 -8.60 -19.04 -4.01
CA GLU A 174 -7.88 -17.81 -4.35
C GLU A 174 -6.37 -18.08 -4.49
N LEU A 175 -5.77 -18.80 -3.54
CA LEU A 175 -4.36 -19.18 -3.58
C LEU A 175 -4.03 -20.08 -4.78
N ALA A 176 -4.89 -21.05 -5.09
CA ALA A 176 -4.72 -21.91 -6.26
C ALA A 176 -4.68 -21.08 -7.56
N ASN A 177 -5.59 -20.12 -7.70
CA ASN A 177 -5.60 -19.21 -8.85
C ASN A 177 -4.39 -18.26 -8.85
N LEU A 178 -4.03 -17.69 -7.70
CA LEU A 178 -2.88 -16.79 -7.55
C LEU A 178 -1.57 -17.46 -7.96
N ARG A 179 -1.37 -18.75 -7.61
CA ARG A 179 -0.17 -19.51 -7.96
C ARG A 179 0.07 -19.57 -9.47
N THR A 180 -0.98 -19.55 -10.30
CA THR A 180 -0.84 -19.54 -11.76
C THR A 180 -0.14 -18.28 -12.29
N ALA A 181 -0.11 -17.19 -11.52
CA ALA A 181 0.67 -16.02 -11.87
C ALA A 181 2.17 -16.22 -11.65
N PHE A 182 2.61 -17.17 -10.82
CA PHE A 182 4.02 -17.33 -10.45
C PHE A 182 4.68 -18.58 -11.04
N GLN A 183 3.95 -19.30 -11.89
CA GLN A 183 4.46 -20.39 -12.72
C GLN A 183 4.98 -19.83 -14.05
#